data_AF-A0A946HGB0-F1
#
_entry.id   AF-A0A946HGB0-F1
#
_cell.length_a   1.000
_cell.length_b   1.000
_cell.length_c   1.000
_cell.angle_alpha   90.00
_cell.angle_beta   90.00
_cell.angle_gamma   90.00
#
_symmetry.space_group_name_H-M   'P 1'
#
loop_
_entity.id
_entity.type
_entity.pdbx_description
1 polymer ?
#
loop_
_entity_poly.entity_id
_entity_poly.type
_entity_poly.pdbx_seq_one_letter_code
_entity_poly.pdbx_strand_id
1 'polypeptide(L)'
;MVFPISRVYQVYQANPDNPAFELAANAVAIDGTTSYYTWNEVSRNIAETVSAGLPEGFDYSPWMPDGQLASAGRTDPASSEYPRTYAGLDQVSADWPTTTVTAGETIEADFYATAPHQPSVWDVWMTTPDWDPSTPLNWAQMEFLGRPSVELDAGHFYFEVEIPSNRSGHHVLWVAWQRDDPVGEVFISTSDLWIESSIALTEFERGDCNADQTVDIADAVGSLDILFNGGTMICADACDTNDDGNHDISDAINILVQLFNGGSGFPDPTGGCGVDPTIDTLECASYGSCP
;
A
#
# COMPACT_ATOMS: atom_id res chain seq x y z
N MET A 1 -11.24 -1.59 -11.66
CA MET A 1 -11.18 -0.23 -11.07
C MET A 1 -10.63 0.75 -12.08
N VAL A 2 -11.19 1.97 -12.13
CA VAL A 2 -10.63 3.10 -12.89
C VAL A 2 -9.69 3.92 -12.00
N PHE A 3 -10.02 4.09 -10.72
CA PHE A 3 -9.15 4.70 -9.73
C PHE A 3 -9.25 3.98 -8.37
N PRO A 4 -8.14 3.59 -7.72
CA PRO A 4 -6.82 3.45 -8.34
C PRO A 4 -6.88 2.44 -9.49
N ILE A 5 -6.16 2.71 -10.58
CA ILE A 5 -6.36 2.00 -11.84
C ILE A 5 -5.94 0.53 -11.74
N SER A 6 -6.82 -0.39 -12.14
CA SER A 6 -6.56 -1.83 -12.04
C SER A 6 -5.62 -2.37 -13.14
N ARG A 7 -4.84 -3.41 -12.85
CA ARG A 7 -3.95 -4.09 -13.80
C ARG A 7 -4.64 -4.40 -15.13
N VAL A 8 -5.82 -5.02 -15.10
CA VAL A 8 -6.57 -5.37 -16.31
C VAL A 8 -6.95 -4.15 -17.15
N TYR A 9 -7.33 -3.06 -16.48
CA TYR A 9 -7.69 -1.82 -17.17
C TYR A 9 -6.45 -1.08 -17.69
N GLN A 10 -5.30 -1.18 -17.00
CA GLN A 10 -4.03 -0.68 -17.53
C GLN A 10 -3.60 -1.43 -18.79
N VAL A 11 -3.71 -2.77 -18.82
CA VAL A 11 -3.38 -3.55 -20.03
C VAL A 11 -4.32 -3.18 -21.19
N TYR A 12 -5.61 -2.98 -20.91
CA TYR A 12 -6.56 -2.47 -21.89
C TYR A 12 -6.19 -1.08 -22.42
N GLN A 13 -5.86 -0.13 -21.53
CA GLN A 13 -5.47 1.23 -21.93
C GLN A 13 -4.11 1.28 -22.64
N ALA A 14 -3.24 0.31 -22.38
CA ALA A 14 -1.95 0.17 -23.04
C ALA A 14 -2.06 -0.32 -24.50
N ASN A 15 -3.26 -0.50 -25.04
CA ASN A 15 -3.55 -1.04 -26.37
C ASN A 15 -3.15 -2.52 -26.52
N PRO A 16 -4.06 -3.49 -26.32
CA PRO A 16 -3.75 -4.92 -26.42
C PRO A 16 -3.12 -5.33 -27.76
N ASP A 17 -3.48 -4.69 -28.88
CA ASP A 17 -2.90 -5.01 -30.20
C ASP A 17 -1.46 -4.50 -30.37
N ASN A 18 -1.03 -3.51 -29.57
CA ASN A 18 0.34 -3.00 -29.56
C ASN A 18 0.67 -2.40 -28.17
N PRO A 19 0.96 -3.26 -27.17
CA PRO A 19 1.04 -2.87 -25.77
C PRO A 19 2.13 -1.84 -25.47
N ALA A 20 1.79 -0.83 -24.69
CA ALA A 20 2.66 0.30 -24.36
C ALA A 20 3.77 -0.01 -23.32
N PHE A 21 3.66 -1.11 -22.58
CA PHE A 21 4.66 -1.52 -21.58
C PHE A 21 4.85 -3.04 -21.55
N GLU A 22 5.99 -3.49 -21.04
CA GLU A 22 6.46 -4.88 -21.13
C GLU A 22 5.51 -5.87 -20.44
N LEU A 23 5.06 -5.57 -19.22
CA LEU A 23 4.13 -6.45 -18.50
C LEU A 23 2.79 -6.59 -19.24
N ALA A 24 2.28 -5.55 -19.92
CA ALA A 24 1.11 -5.66 -20.78
C ALA A 24 1.37 -6.51 -22.03
N ALA A 25 2.54 -6.36 -22.66
CA ALA A 25 2.94 -7.21 -23.79
C ALA A 25 2.99 -8.69 -23.40
N ASN A 26 3.56 -8.99 -22.23
CA ASN A 26 3.61 -10.34 -21.69
C ASN A 26 2.20 -10.86 -21.34
N ALA A 27 1.35 -10.03 -20.74
CA ALA A 27 -0.01 -10.40 -20.40
C ALA A 27 -0.81 -10.81 -21.65
N VAL A 28 -0.73 -9.99 -22.71
CA VAL A 28 -1.34 -10.27 -24.01
C VAL A 28 -0.75 -11.52 -24.66
N ALA A 29 0.55 -11.77 -24.52
CA ALA A 29 1.17 -12.99 -25.03
C ALA A 29 0.67 -14.26 -24.33
N ILE A 30 0.28 -14.16 -23.06
CA ILE A 30 -0.25 -15.27 -22.25
C ILE A 30 -1.72 -15.53 -22.57
N ASP A 31 -2.57 -14.51 -22.51
CA ASP A 31 -4.03 -14.69 -22.58
C ASP A 31 -4.66 -14.34 -23.92
N GLY A 32 -3.91 -13.69 -24.80
CA GLY A 32 -4.42 -13.10 -26.04
C GLY A 32 -5.13 -11.76 -25.82
N THR A 33 -5.30 -10.99 -26.90
CA THR A 33 -5.89 -9.64 -26.84
C THR A 33 -7.35 -9.63 -26.39
N THR A 34 -8.12 -10.67 -26.76
CA THR A 34 -9.56 -10.76 -26.43
C THR A 34 -9.83 -10.65 -24.95
N SER A 35 -9.00 -11.26 -24.09
CA SER A 35 -9.14 -11.14 -22.63
C SER A 35 -9.09 -9.70 -22.17
N TYR A 36 -8.17 -8.90 -22.71
CA TYR A 36 -7.98 -7.51 -22.30
C TYR A 36 -8.96 -6.53 -22.97
N TYR A 37 -9.60 -6.91 -24.08
CA TYR A 37 -10.79 -6.19 -24.56
C TYR A 37 -12.04 -6.47 -23.72
N THR A 38 -12.06 -7.57 -22.96
CA THR A 38 -13.07 -7.88 -21.94
C THR A 38 -12.57 -7.57 -20.53
N TRP A 39 -11.84 -6.47 -20.36
CA TRP A 39 -11.28 -6.04 -19.08
C TRP A 39 -12.31 -5.92 -17.94
N ASN A 40 -13.58 -5.78 -18.30
CA ASN A 40 -14.75 -5.69 -17.41
C ASN A 40 -15.28 -7.06 -16.93
N GLU A 41 -14.62 -8.18 -17.26
CA GLU A 41 -15.11 -9.55 -17.00
C GLU A 41 -14.05 -10.42 -16.30
N VAL A 42 -13.19 -9.84 -15.47
CA VAL A 42 -12.35 -10.61 -14.52
C VAL A 42 -13.26 -11.05 -13.38
N SER A 43 -14.02 -12.14 -13.60
CA SER A 43 -15.07 -12.59 -12.68
C SER A 43 -15.07 -14.10 -12.44
N ARG A 44 -15.73 -14.53 -11.36
CA ARG A 44 -16.08 -15.91 -11.05
C ARG A 44 -17.52 -16.03 -10.53
N ASN A 45 -18.18 -17.16 -10.78
CA ASN A 45 -19.44 -17.54 -10.16
C ASN A 45 -19.18 -18.33 -8.86
N ILE A 46 -19.48 -17.72 -7.72
CA ILE A 46 -19.27 -18.28 -6.37
C ILE A 46 -20.58 -18.17 -5.59
N ALA A 47 -21.50 -19.08 -5.87
CA ALA A 47 -22.80 -19.14 -5.20
C ALA A 47 -22.68 -19.45 -3.69
N GLU A 48 -21.54 -19.98 -3.26
CA GLU A 48 -21.18 -20.29 -1.88
C GLU A 48 -21.13 -19.03 -1.00
N THR A 49 -20.66 -17.89 -1.53
CA THR A 49 -20.64 -16.62 -0.80
C THR A 49 -22.07 -16.16 -0.47
N VAL A 50 -22.99 -16.28 -1.43
CA VAL A 50 -24.42 -15.95 -1.25
C VAL A 50 -25.08 -16.94 -0.29
N SER A 51 -24.79 -18.24 -0.44
CA SER A 51 -25.33 -19.30 0.43
C SER A 51 -24.86 -19.17 1.88
N ALA A 52 -23.66 -18.60 2.09
CA ALA A 52 -23.12 -18.27 3.40
C ALA A 52 -23.69 -16.98 4.02
N GLY A 53 -24.58 -16.27 3.30
CA GLY A 53 -25.17 -15.02 3.75
C GLY A 53 -24.27 -13.80 3.55
N LEU A 54 -23.38 -13.84 2.55
CA LEU A 54 -22.47 -12.74 2.19
C LEU A 54 -21.65 -12.23 3.38
N PRO A 55 -20.91 -13.09 4.11
CA PRO A 55 -20.09 -12.61 5.22
C PRO A 55 -19.06 -11.60 4.71
N GLU A 56 -18.78 -10.60 5.55
CA GLU A 56 -17.62 -9.73 5.37
C GLU A 56 -16.34 -10.56 5.47
N GLY A 57 -15.34 -10.27 4.62
CA GLY A 57 -14.08 -11.01 4.69
C GLY A 57 -14.18 -12.43 4.12
N PHE A 58 -15.04 -12.70 3.12
CA PHE A 58 -15.26 -14.06 2.63
C PHE A 58 -13.96 -14.72 2.13
N ASP A 59 -13.81 -16.02 2.42
CA ASP A 59 -12.66 -16.81 1.97
C ASP A 59 -12.79 -17.23 0.50
N TYR A 60 -12.19 -16.44 -0.39
CA TYR A 60 -12.14 -16.73 -1.83
C TYR A 60 -11.03 -17.72 -2.23
N SER A 61 -10.16 -18.14 -1.30
CA SER A 61 -8.99 -18.98 -1.60
C SER A 61 -9.28 -20.32 -2.29
N PRO A 62 -10.44 -20.98 -2.10
CA PRO A 62 -10.77 -22.20 -2.85
C PRO A 62 -10.93 -21.98 -4.36
N TRP A 63 -11.27 -20.75 -4.77
CA TRP A 63 -11.46 -20.38 -6.18
C TRP A 63 -10.31 -19.54 -6.74
N MET A 64 -9.51 -18.92 -5.90
CA MET A 64 -8.45 -18.01 -6.29
C MET A 64 -7.20 -18.39 -5.50
N PRO A 65 -6.54 -19.52 -5.78
CA PRO A 65 -5.40 -19.96 -4.99
C PRO A 65 -4.24 -18.95 -5.06
N ASP A 66 -3.27 -19.07 -4.14
CA ASP A 66 -2.09 -18.22 -4.11
C ASP A 66 -1.42 -18.13 -5.50
N GLY A 67 -1.03 -16.91 -5.88
CA GLY A 67 -0.53 -16.57 -7.20
C GLY A 67 -1.60 -16.46 -8.28
N GLN A 68 -2.90 -16.55 -7.96
CA GLN A 68 -4.01 -16.41 -8.91
C GLN A 68 -5.08 -15.40 -8.46
N LEU A 69 -4.72 -14.50 -7.53
CA LEU A 69 -5.62 -13.49 -7.00
C LEU A 69 -5.97 -12.42 -8.05
N ALA A 70 -5.03 -12.07 -8.94
CA ALA A 70 -5.24 -11.01 -9.94
C ALA A 70 -6.02 -11.52 -11.17
N SER A 71 -5.86 -12.79 -11.52
CA SER A 71 -6.64 -13.45 -12.58
C SER A 71 -8.02 -13.94 -12.15
N ALA A 72 -8.36 -13.81 -10.86
CA ALA A 72 -9.52 -14.47 -10.25
C ALA A 72 -9.51 -16.00 -10.50
N GLY A 73 -8.35 -16.66 -10.43
CA GLY A 73 -8.22 -18.10 -10.68
C GLY A 73 -8.48 -18.54 -12.13
N ARG A 74 -8.66 -17.61 -13.07
CA ARG A 74 -8.96 -17.92 -14.49
C ARG A 74 -7.66 -18.08 -15.27
N THR A 75 -6.98 -19.20 -15.03
CA THR A 75 -5.69 -19.51 -15.64
C THR A 75 -5.71 -20.67 -16.63
N ASP A 76 -6.77 -21.50 -16.62
CA ASP A 76 -6.90 -22.67 -17.49
C ASP A 76 -7.62 -22.33 -18.82
N PRO A 77 -6.91 -22.35 -19.98
CA PRO A 77 -7.53 -22.09 -21.28
C PRO A 77 -8.48 -23.21 -21.74
N ALA A 78 -8.46 -24.37 -21.10
CA ALA A 78 -9.37 -25.48 -21.36
C ALA A 78 -10.61 -25.47 -20.44
N SER A 79 -10.76 -24.46 -19.58
CA SER A 79 -11.90 -24.35 -18.69
C SER A 79 -13.23 -24.36 -19.46
N SER A 80 -14.18 -25.18 -18.99
CA SER A 80 -15.56 -25.14 -19.45
C SER A 80 -16.42 -24.13 -18.71
N GLU A 81 -15.89 -23.52 -17.64
CA GLU A 81 -16.59 -22.55 -16.80
C GLU A 81 -16.52 -21.16 -17.41
N TYR A 82 -15.37 -20.79 -17.98
CA TYR A 82 -15.14 -19.48 -18.56
C TYR A 82 -14.44 -19.56 -19.92
N PRO A 83 -14.74 -18.64 -20.85
CA PRO A 83 -14.18 -18.68 -22.20
C PRO A 83 -12.82 -17.98 -22.33
N ARG A 84 -12.23 -17.48 -21.23
CA ARG A 84 -11.00 -16.65 -21.23
C ARG A 84 -10.20 -16.82 -19.96
N THR A 85 -8.90 -16.66 -20.11
CA THR A 85 -7.93 -16.57 -19.03
C THR A 85 -7.46 -15.14 -18.81
N TYR A 86 -6.93 -14.88 -17.62
CA TYR A 86 -6.29 -13.63 -17.21
C TYR A 86 -4.97 -13.90 -16.49
N ALA A 87 -4.30 -15.02 -16.79
CA ALA A 87 -3.09 -15.46 -16.09
C ALA A 87 -1.93 -14.45 -16.22
N GLY A 88 -1.94 -13.63 -17.27
CA GLY A 88 -1.01 -12.51 -17.44
C GLY A 88 -1.12 -11.44 -16.36
N LEU A 89 -2.25 -11.33 -15.64
CA LEU A 89 -2.38 -10.39 -14.52
C LEU A 89 -1.64 -10.86 -13.26
N ASP A 90 -1.32 -12.16 -13.17
CA ASP A 90 -0.62 -12.78 -12.04
C ASP A 90 0.92 -12.69 -12.15
N GLN A 91 1.45 -11.99 -13.16
CA GLN A 91 2.89 -11.76 -13.29
C GLN A 91 3.46 -11.13 -12.02
N VAL A 92 4.57 -11.71 -11.54
CA VAL A 92 5.32 -11.25 -10.38
C VAL A 92 6.36 -10.23 -10.82
N SER A 93 6.12 -8.96 -10.52
CA SER A 93 7.02 -7.87 -10.87
C SER A 93 6.70 -6.63 -10.03
N ALA A 94 7.76 -6.00 -9.50
CA ALA A 94 7.67 -4.68 -8.88
C ALA A 94 7.51 -3.54 -9.91
N ASP A 95 7.56 -3.85 -11.21
CA ASP A 95 7.46 -2.87 -12.30
C ASP A 95 6.02 -2.68 -12.81
N TRP A 96 5.02 -3.33 -12.17
CA TRP A 96 3.62 -3.01 -12.45
C TRP A 96 3.38 -1.51 -12.23
N PRO A 97 2.80 -0.76 -13.19
CA PRO A 97 2.61 0.67 -13.00
C PRO A 97 1.66 0.95 -11.84
N THR A 98 2.04 1.89 -10.98
CA THR A 98 1.36 2.17 -9.72
C THR A 98 0.51 3.44 -9.79
N THR A 99 -0.55 3.49 -8.97
CA THR A 99 -1.20 4.75 -8.58
C THR A 99 -0.55 5.25 -7.29
N THR A 100 -0.03 6.47 -7.27
CA THR A 100 0.53 7.07 -6.05
C THR A 100 -0.58 7.49 -5.10
N VAL A 101 -0.47 7.10 -3.84
CA VAL A 101 -1.33 7.49 -2.70
C VAL A 101 -0.44 7.75 -1.48
N THR A 102 -0.98 8.38 -0.45
CA THR A 102 -0.33 8.63 0.84
C THR A 102 -0.87 7.63 1.87
N ALA A 103 -0.03 7.12 2.76
CA ALA A 103 -0.51 6.32 3.88
C ALA A 103 -1.52 7.12 4.75
N GLY A 104 -2.40 6.46 5.49
CA GLY A 104 -3.38 7.13 6.35
C GLY A 104 -4.41 8.04 5.66
N GLU A 105 -4.30 8.28 4.35
CA GLU A 105 -5.29 9.07 3.61
C GLU A 105 -6.53 8.22 3.31
N THR A 106 -7.67 8.88 3.18
CA THR A 106 -8.87 8.26 2.62
C THR A 106 -8.98 8.64 1.15
N ILE A 107 -8.92 7.63 0.27
CA ILE A 107 -9.15 7.82 -1.16
C ILE A 107 -10.60 7.50 -1.52
N GLU A 108 -11.15 8.22 -2.48
CA GLU A 108 -12.42 7.85 -3.13
C GLU A 108 -12.12 6.93 -4.32
N ALA A 109 -12.40 5.65 -4.16
CA ALA A 109 -12.21 4.65 -5.20
C ALA A 109 -13.35 4.71 -6.24
N ASP A 110 -13.01 4.53 -7.52
CA ASP A 110 -13.93 4.52 -8.65
C ASP A 110 -13.87 3.18 -9.41
N PHE A 111 -14.97 2.43 -9.37
CA PHE A 111 -15.19 1.24 -10.18
C PHE A 111 -16.19 1.51 -11.32
N TYR A 112 -15.69 1.58 -12.56
CA TYR A 112 -16.55 1.63 -13.74
C TYR A 112 -17.18 0.26 -14.05
N ALA A 113 -18.51 0.17 -13.91
CA ALA A 113 -19.31 -0.99 -14.25
C ALA A 113 -20.05 -0.77 -15.57
N THR A 114 -19.54 -1.38 -16.65
CA THR A 114 -20.21 -1.37 -17.96
C THR A 114 -21.64 -1.92 -17.93
N ALA A 115 -21.94 -2.79 -16.97
CA ALA A 115 -23.27 -3.27 -16.62
C ALA A 115 -23.40 -3.29 -15.08
N PRO A 116 -24.06 -2.30 -14.47
CA PRO A 116 -24.24 -2.27 -13.02
C PRO A 116 -25.15 -3.42 -12.55
N HIS A 117 -24.77 -4.06 -11.45
CA HIS A 117 -25.51 -5.13 -10.77
C HIS A 117 -25.76 -4.78 -9.30
N GLN A 118 -27.02 -4.85 -8.89
CA GLN A 118 -27.49 -4.62 -7.53
C GLN A 118 -28.68 -5.58 -7.24
N PRO A 119 -28.85 -6.08 -5.99
CA PRO A 119 -27.99 -5.86 -4.83
C PRO A 119 -26.60 -6.51 -4.98
N SER A 120 -25.58 -5.91 -4.35
CA SER A 120 -24.21 -6.43 -4.31
C SER A 120 -23.49 -5.93 -3.06
N VAL A 121 -22.41 -6.62 -2.68
CA VAL A 121 -21.50 -6.22 -1.60
C VAL A 121 -20.08 -6.07 -2.14
N TRP A 122 -19.27 -5.28 -1.42
CA TRP A 122 -17.94 -4.87 -1.84
C TRP A 122 -16.94 -5.13 -0.73
N ASP A 123 -15.85 -5.80 -1.06
CA ASP A 123 -14.86 -6.28 -0.11
C ASP A 123 -13.48 -5.78 -0.59
N VAL A 124 -12.78 -4.98 0.22
CA VAL A 124 -11.54 -4.27 -0.15
C VAL A 124 -10.33 -4.70 0.68
N TRP A 125 -9.44 -5.52 0.13
CA TRP A 125 -8.23 -6.03 0.81
C TRP A 125 -6.99 -5.27 0.34
N MET A 126 -5.92 -5.31 1.14
CA MET A 126 -4.60 -4.81 0.75
C MET A 126 -3.50 -5.75 1.22
N THR A 127 -2.40 -5.84 0.49
CA THR A 127 -1.21 -6.57 0.92
C THR A 127 -0.71 -6.11 2.30
N THR A 128 -0.16 -7.01 3.13
CA THR A 128 0.44 -6.70 4.45
C THR A 128 1.69 -5.82 4.33
N PRO A 129 2.14 -5.13 5.40
CA PRO A 129 3.32 -4.25 5.36
C PRO A 129 4.61 -4.96 4.93
N ASP A 130 4.72 -6.25 5.24
CA ASP A 130 5.88 -7.11 4.98
C ASP A 130 5.79 -7.86 3.63
N TRP A 131 4.79 -7.56 2.79
CA TRP A 131 4.67 -8.17 1.47
C TRP A 131 5.77 -7.67 0.53
N ASP A 132 6.41 -8.60 -0.18
CA ASP A 132 7.46 -8.32 -1.16
C ASP A 132 6.88 -8.35 -2.59
N PRO A 133 6.92 -7.24 -3.36
CA PRO A 133 6.39 -7.16 -4.73
C PRO A 133 7.13 -8.06 -5.74
N SER A 134 8.26 -8.64 -5.35
CA SER A 134 8.97 -9.67 -6.13
C SER A 134 8.45 -11.09 -5.86
N THR A 135 7.37 -11.25 -5.09
CA THR A 135 6.71 -12.53 -4.80
C THR A 135 5.26 -12.56 -5.28
N PRO A 136 4.68 -13.75 -5.54
CA PRO A 136 3.26 -13.85 -5.88
C PRO A 136 2.35 -13.29 -4.77
N LEU A 137 1.25 -12.65 -5.18
CA LEU A 137 0.14 -12.36 -4.27
C LEU A 137 -0.34 -13.66 -3.62
N ASN A 138 -0.55 -13.65 -2.31
CA ASN A 138 -0.97 -14.80 -1.55
C ASN A 138 -1.90 -14.37 -0.41
N TRP A 139 -2.85 -15.23 -0.04
CA TRP A 139 -3.85 -14.87 0.97
C TRP A 139 -3.26 -14.66 2.36
N ALA A 140 -2.13 -15.29 2.68
CA ALA A 140 -1.47 -15.11 3.98
C ALA A 140 -0.93 -13.68 4.18
N GLN A 141 -0.68 -12.96 3.09
CA GLN A 141 -0.22 -11.57 3.09
C GLN A 141 -1.28 -10.62 2.53
N MET A 142 -2.57 -10.97 2.60
CA MET A 142 -3.68 -10.06 2.33
C MET A 142 -4.41 -9.71 3.64
N GLU A 143 -4.58 -8.42 3.89
CA GLU A 143 -5.34 -7.87 5.01
C GLU A 143 -6.71 -7.35 4.53
N PHE A 144 -7.78 -7.77 5.20
CA PHE A 144 -9.13 -7.26 4.98
C PHE A 144 -9.25 -5.84 5.56
N LEU A 145 -9.44 -4.81 4.73
CA LEU A 145 -9.61 -3.44 5.19
C LEU A 145 -11.05 -3.09 5.57
N GLY A 146 -12.03 -3.64 4.85
CA GLY A 146 -13.43 -3.44 5.20
C GLY A 146 -14.40 -3.60 4.04
N ARG A 147 -15.69 -3.53 4.37
CA ARG A 147 -16.80 -3.50 3.43
C ARG A 147 -17.37 -2.08 3.38
N PRO A 148 -16.97 -1.26 2.39
CA PRO A 148 -17.40 0.12 2.33
C PRO A 148 -18.87 0.23 1.89
N SER A 149 -19.48 1.39 2.19
CA SER A 149 -20.72 1.78 1.53
C SER A 149 -20.40 2.27 0.12
N VAL A 150 -21.24 1.90 -0.85
CA VAL A 150 -21.03 2.25 -2.26
C VAL A 150 -22.13 3.17 -2.78
N GLU A 151 -21.75 4.19 -3.55
CA GLU A 151 -22.65 5.05 -4.31
C GLU A 151 -22.58 4.70 -5.80
N LEU A 152 -23.72 4.49 -6.45
CA LEU A 152 -23.81 4.27 -7.89
C LEU A 152 -24.25 5.55 -8.59
N ASP A 153 -23.38 6.13 -9.42
CA ASP A 153 -23.71 7.23 -10.31
C ASP A 153 -23.18 6.98 -11.72
N ALA A 154 -24.01 7.20 -12.73
CA ALA A 154 -23.65 7.10 -14.16
C ALA A 154 -22.88 5.83 -14.58
N GLY A 155 -23.07 4.69 -13.91
CA GLY A 155 -22.36 3.43 -14.18
C GLY A 155 -21.03 3.27 -13.45
N HIS A 156 -20.71 4.18 -12.54
CA HIS A 156 -19.55 4.13 -11.65
C HIS A 156 -20.00 3.83 -10.22
N PHE A 157 -19.30 2.94 -9.54
CA PHE A 157 -19.42 2.74 -8.10
C PHE A 157 -18.30 3.49 -7.39
N TYR A 158 -18.67 4.45 -6.55
CA TYR A 158 -17.76 5.21 -5.70
C TYR A 158 -17.80 4.69 -4.27
N PHE A 159 -16.63 4.55 -3.64
CA PHE A 159 -16.53 4.17 -2.25
C PHE A 159 -15.21 4.62 -1.62
N GLU A 160 -15.25 4.96 -0.34
CA GLU A 160 -14.07 5.37 0.41
C GLU A 160 -13.22 4.17 0.81
N VAL A 161 -11.89 4.32 0.70
CA VAL A 161 -10.89 3.38 1.17
C VAL A 161 -9.86 4.14 1.99
N GLU A 162 -9.73 3.80 3.27
CA GLU A 162 -8.63 4.28 4.11
C GLU A 162 -7.36 3.47 3.81
N ILE A 163 -6.30 4.15 3.35
CA ILE A 163 -5.00 3.54 3.15
C ILE A 163 -4.36 3.34 4.53
N PRO A 164 -3.99 2.12 4.94
CA PRO A 164 -3.42 1.92 6.29
C PRO A 164 -2.13 2.73 6.47
N SER A 165 -2.01 3.42 7.61
CA SER A 165 -0.86 4.31 7.90
C SER A 165 0.48 3.59 8.02
N ASN A 166 0.46 2.27 8.24
CA ASN A 166 1.65 1.43 8.36
C ASN A 166 2.09 0.80 7.02
N ARG A 167 1.78 1.43 5.90
CA ARG A 167 2.14 0.98 4.55
C ARG A 167 3.03 2.00 3.88
N SER A 168 4.03 1.52 3.14
CA SER A 168 4.92 2.36 2.34
C SER A 168 5.51 1.56 1.17
N GLY A 169 5.81 2.24 0.07
CA GLY A 169 6.31 1.60 -1.14
C GLY A 169 5.22 0.87 -1.93
N HIS A 170 5.57 -0.23 -2.60
CA HIS A 170 4.67 -0.92 -3.52
C HIS A 170 3.74 -1.89 -2.78
N HIS A 171 2.44 -1.62 -2.85
CA HIS A 171 1.39 -2.50 -2.33
C HIS A 171 0.30 -2.77 -3.37
N VAL A 172 -0.54 -3.78 -3.13
CA VAL A 172 -1.67 -4.09 -4.01
C VAL A 172 -2.99 -3.95 -3.25
N LEU A 173 -3.91 -3.17 -3.83
CA LEU A 173 -5.31 -3.12 -3.45
C LEU A 173 -6.08 -4.17 -4.25
N TRP A 174 -6.83 -5.03 -3.56
CA TRP A 174 -7.63 -6.10 -4.16
C TRP A 174 -9.09 -5.91 -3.78
N VAL A 175 -9.97 -5.80 -4.77
CA VAL A 175 -11.39 -5.51 -4.56
C VAL A 175 -12.25 -6.63 -5.15
N ALA A 176 -13.17 -7.15 -4.35
CA ALA A 176 -14.23 -8.06 -4.78
C ALA A 176 -15.58 -7.35 -4.79
N TRP A 177 -16.21 -7.31 -5.98
CA TRP A 177 -17.59 -6.88 -6.16
C TRP A 177 -18.48 -8.12 -6.31
N GLN A 178 -19.14 -8.52 -5.24
CA GLN A 178 -19.94 -9.74 -5.14
C GLN A 178 -21.42 -9.44 -5.36
N ARG A 179 -22.03 -10.03 -6.39
CA ARG A 179 -23.47 -9.94 -6.63
C ARG A 179 -24.24 -10.75 -5.60
N ASP A 180 -25.36 -10.20 -5.14
CA ASP A 180 -26.34 -10.88 -4.30
C ASP A 180 -27.48 -11.43 -5.17
N ASP A 181 -27.20 -12.54 -5.83
CA ASP A 181 -28.15 -13.32 -6.60
C ASP A 181 -27.73 -14.80 -6.65
N PRO A 182 -28.60 -15.74 -7.10
CA PRO A 182 -28.29 -17.16 -7.07
C PRO A 182 -27.07 -17.61 -7.88
N VAL A 183 -26.59 -16.81 -8.84
CA VAL A 183 -25.34 -17.12 -9.59
C VAL A 183 -24.12 -16.82 -8.72
N GLY A 184 -24.21 -15.80 -7.86
CA GLY A 184 -23.11 -15.38 -7.01
C GLY A 184 -21.88 -14.93 -7.79
N GLU A 185 -22.06 -14.28 -8.95
CA GLU A 185 -20.92 -13.77 -9.71
C GLU A 185 -20.20 -12.66 -8.92
N VAL A 186 -18.88 -12.79 -8.79
CA VAL A 186 -17.97 -11.84 -8.18
C VAL A 186 -16.98 -11.32 -9.22
N PHE A 187 -16.81 -10.01 -9.29
CA PHE A 187 -15.81 -9.35 -10.13
C PHE A 187 -14.61 -8.95 -9.28
N ILE A 188 -13.41 -9.22 -9.79
CA ILE A 188 -12.15 -8.97 -9.11
C ILE A 188 -11.40 -7.83 -9.78
N SER A 189 -10.85 -6.94 -8.96
CA SER A 189 -9.98 -5.87 -9.42
C SER A 189 -8.74 -5.81 -8.57
N THR A 190 -7.57 -5.80 -9.21
CA THR A 190 -6.27 -5.60 -8.58
C THR A 190 -5.64 -4.31 -9.06
N SER A 191 -5.25 -3.44 -8.14
CA SER A 191 -4.60 -2.17 -8.44
C SER A 191 -3.29 -2.05 -7.67
N ASP A 192 -2.20 -1.79 -8.39
CA ASP A 192 -0.89 -1.55 -7.79
C ASP A 192 -0.81 -0.10 -7.31
N LEU A 193 -0.33 0.09 -6.08
CA LEU A 193 -0.20 1.37 -5.42
C LEU A 193 1.26 1.62 -5.08
N TRP A 194 1.68 2.87 -5.23
CA TRP A 194 2.88 3.38 -4.59
C TRP A 194 2.42 4.22 -3.40
N ILE A 195 2.63 3.71 -2.20
CA ILE A 195 2.20 4.35 -0.96
C ILE A 195 3.35 5.20 -0.45
N GLU A 196 3.21 6.51 -0.55
CA GLU A 196 4.08 7.48 0.10
C GLU A 196 3.80 7.43 1.59
N SER A 197 4.85 7.31 2.41
CA SER A 197 4.69 7.32 3.86
C SER A 197 3.98 8.59 4.30
N SER A 198 2.96 8.43 5.15
CA SER A 198 2.19 9.54 5.73
C SER A 198 2.76 10.03 7.04
N ILE A 199 4.01 9.69 7.30
CA ILE A 199 4.82 10.44 8.23
C ILE A 199 4.74 11.84 7.65
N ALA A 200 3.87 12.69 8.22
CA ALA A 200 4.05 14.12 8.12
C ALA A 200 5.52 14.27 8.42
N LEU A 201 6.31 14.63 7.41
CA LEU A 201 7.75 14.73 7.53
C LEU A 201 7.97 15.73 8.65
N THR A 202 8.08 15.22 9.87
CA THR A 202 7.94 16.03 11.07
C THR A 202 9.29 16.66 11.11
N GLU A 203 9.34 17.90 10.63
CA GLU A 203 10.61 18.57 10.55
C GLU A 203 11.19 18.63 11.96
N PHE A 204 12.47 18.31 12.07
CA PHE A 204 13.20 18.34 13.32
C PHE A 204 14.59 18.90 13.06
N GLU A 205 15.32 19.20 14.13
CA GLU A 205 16.73 19.50 14.06
C GLU A 205 17.53 18.36 14.72
N ARG A 206 18.39 17.70 13.94
CA ARG A 206 19.18 16.56 14.46
C ARG A 206 20.15 17.05 15.52
N GLY A 207 20.11 16.39 16.67
CA GLY A 207 20.86 16.79 17.86
C GLY A 207 20.05 17.55 18.91
N ASP A 208 18.85 18.05 18.59
CA ASP A 208 17.94 18.69 19.56
C ASP A 208 17.01 17.64 20.19
N CYS A 209 17.59 16.74 20.98
CA CYS A 209 16.88 15.62 21.58
C CYS A 209 15.86 16.06 22.65
N ASN A 210 16.02 17.25 23.25
CA ASN A 210 15.05 17.78 24.20
C ASN A 210 13.93 18.63 23.54
N ALA A 211 14.03 18.87 22.23
CA ALA A 211 13.11 19.59 21.37
C ALA A 211 12.90 21.08 21.72
N ASP A 212 13.94 21.76 22.22
CA ASP A 212 13.90 23.18 22.63
C ASP A 212 14.46 24.18 21.58
N GLN A 213 14.79 23.69 20.38
CA GLN A 213 15.39 24.39 19.23
C GLN A 213 16.82 24.87 19.44
N THR A 214 17.49 24.39 20.48
CA THR A 214 18.87 24.75 20.77
C THR A 214 19.70 23.50 20.99
N VAL A 215 20.49 23.12 19.99
CA VAL A 215 21.43 22.00 20.15
C VAL A 215 22.56 22.38 21.10
N ASP A 216 22.45 21.96 22.36
CA ASP A 216 23.41 22.21 23.43
C ASP A 216 23.57 21.01 24.42
N ILE A 217 24.15 21.28 25.59
CA ILE A 217 24.43 20.21 26.57
C ILE A 217 23.15 19.61 27.17
N ALA A 218 22.04 20.34 27.14
CA ALA A 218 20.75 19.88 27.61
C ALA A 218 20.22 18.70 26.77
N ASP A 219 20.60 18.60 25.50
CA ASP A 219 20.23 17.47 24.63
C ASP A 219 20.95 16.19 25.02
N ALA A 220 22.25 16.28 25.32
CA ALA A 220 22.98 15.13 25.84
C ALA A 220 22.39 14.64 27.17
N VAL A 221 21.91 15.57 28.01
CA VAL A 221 21.22 15.22 29.27
C VAL A 221 19.85 14.60 28.97
N GLY A 222 19.06 15.16 28.06
CA GLY A 222 17.76 14.65 27.64
C GLY A 222 17.86 13.24 27.07
N SER A 223 18.82 13.01 26.18
CA SER A 223 19.13 11.69 25.62
C SER A 223 19.42 10.67 26.71
N LEU A 224 20.26 11.00 27.70
CA LEU A 224 20.57 10.10 28.81
C LEU A 224 19.38 9.89 29.76
N ASP A 225 18.54 10.91 29.96
CA ASP A 225 17.33 10.81 30.79
C ASP A 225 16.30 9.85 30.18
N ILE A 226 16.12 9.91 28.85
CA ILE A 226 15.31 8.95 28.09
C ILE A 226 15.86 7.53 28.27
N LEU A 227 17.17 7.34 28.07
CA LEU A 227 17.80 6.00 28.14
C LEU A 227 17.77 5.37 29.53
N PHE A 228 17.97 6.16 30.59
CA PHE A 228 18.25 5.62 31.93
C PHE A 228 17.21 5.94 33.00
N ASN A 229 16.40 6.98 32.82
CA ASN A 229 15.44 7.44 33.83
C ASN A 229 13.97 7.36 33.36
N GLY A 230 13.73 6.91 32.12
CA GLY A 230 12.38 6.85 31.55
C GLY A 230 11.83 8.21 31.16
N GLY A 231 12.73 9.13 30.78
CA GLY A 231 12.35 10.42 30.17
C GLY A 231 11.48 10.21 28.91
N THR A 232 10.65 11.20 28.60
CA THR A 232 9.78 11.16 27.42
C THR A 232 10.60 11.45 26.17
N MET A 233 10.60 10.54 25.21
CA MET A 233 11.12 10.79 23.87
C MET A 233 10.08 11.55 23.04
N ILE A 234 10.43 12.77 22.61
CA ILE A 234 9.55 13.63 21.82
C ILE A 234 9.66 13.29 20.33
N CYS A 235 10.90 13.17 19.84
CA CYS A 235 11.25 12.92 18.45
C CYS A 235 12.47 11.99 18.46
N ALA A 236 12.30 10.77 17.95
CA ALA A 236 13.36 9.76 17.98
C ALA A 236 14.53 10.16 17.06
N ASP A 237 14.23 10.69 15.88
CA ASP A 237 15.24 11.08 14.88
C ASP A 237 16.10 12.26 15.36
N ALA A 238 15.54 13.18 16.16
CA ALA A 238 16.34 14.25 16.79
C ALA A 238 17.34 13.71 17.82
N CYS A 239 16.99 12.59 18.47
CA CYS A 239 17.81 11.92 19.48
C CYS A 239 18.80 10.90 18.87
N ASP A 240 18.54 10.39 17.67
CA ASP A 240 19.50 9.61 16.88
C ASP A 240 20.44 10.56 16.12
N THR A 241 21.53 10.88 16.79
CA THR A 241 22.47 11.92 16.34
C THR A 241 23.57 11.38 15.45
N ASN A 242 23.74 10.05 15.42
CA ASN A 242 24.67 9.38 14.51
C ASN A 242 23.96 8.78 13.28
N ASP A 243 22.62 8.81 13.25
CA ASP A 243 21.75 8.39 12.14
C ASP A 243 21.97 6.90 11.80
N ASP A 244 22.05 6.06 12.84
CA ASP A 244 22.26 4.62 12.71
C ASP A 244 20.98 3.77 12.90
N GLY A 245 19.85 4.43 13.15
CA GLY A 245 18.53 3.85 13.38
C GLY A 245 18.35 3.34 14.80
N ASN A 246 19.19 3.74 15.76
CA ASN A 246 19.06 3.38 17.18
C ASN A 246 19.34 4.58 18.08
N HIS A 247 18.52 4.74 19.11
CA HIS A 247 18.82 5.67 20.20
C HIS A 247 19.58 4.96 21.32
N ASP A 248 20.86 5.25 21.48
CA ASP A 248 21.71 4.69 22.52
C ASP A 248 22.75 5.66 23.10
N ILE A 249 23.69 5.14 23.90
CA ILE A 249 24.69 6.00 24.57
C ILE A 249 25.64 6.68 23.58
N SER A 250 25.80 6.12 22.38
CA SER A 250 26.62 6.70 21.32
C SER A 250 26.08 8.05 20.88
N ASP A 251 24.76 8.28 20.95
CA ASP A 251 24.14 9.55 20.60
C ASP A 251 24.48 10.65 21.59
N ALA A 252 24.30 10.38 22.87
CA ALA A 252 24.70 11.32 23.92
C ALA A 252 26.20 11.67 23.85
N ILE A 253 27.03 10.69 23.48
CA ILE A 253 28.47 10.92 23.26
C ILE A 253 28.70 11.77 22.00
N ASN A 254 27.99 11.50 20.91
CA ASN A 254 28.10 12.24 19.65
C ASN A 254 27.76 13.72 19.87
N ILE A 255 26.65 14.04 20.56
CA ILE A 255 26.31 15.43 20.95
C ILE A 255 27.49 16.13 21.64
N LEU A 256 28.06 15.50 22.67
CA LEU A 256 29.19 16.07 23.41
C LEU A 256 30.46 16.22 22.56
N VAL A 257 30.71 15.30 21.63
CA VAL A 257 31.83 15.38 20.67
C VAL A 257 31.63 16.56 19.71
N GLN A 258 30.42 16.77 19.18
CA GLN A 258 30.12 17.91 18.32
C GLN A 258 30.30 19.23 19.07
N LEU A 259 29.79 19.34 20.29
CA LEU A 259 29.83 20.58 21.08
C LEU A 259 31.25 20.97 21.55
N PHE A 260 32.06 20.00 22.00
CA PHE A 260 33.31 20.32 22.71
C PHE A 260 34.59 19.91 21.98
N ASN A 261 34.52 18.96 21.04
CA ASN A 261 35.70 18.44 20.36
C ASN A 261 35.75 18.80 18.86
N GLY A 262 34.77 19.56 18.36
CA GLY A 262 34.70 19.99 16.96
C GLY A 262 34.55 18.81 16.01
N GLY A 263 33.55 17.97 16.24
CA GLY A 263 33.20 16.85 15.36
C GLY A 263 32.82 17.28 13.94
N SER A 264 32.45 16.32 13.09
CA SER A 264 32.12 16.55 11.68
C SER A 264 30.79 17.27 11.43
N GLY A 265 30.06 17.64 12.49
CA GLY A 265 28.64 17.94 12.44
C GLY A 265 27.79 16.67 12.57
N PHE A 266 26.49 16.86 12.83
CA PHE A 266 25.50 15.80 12.73
C PHE A 266 25.15 15.53 11.26
N PRO A 267 24.65 14.33 10.91
CA PRO A 267 23.93 14.10 9.66
C PRO A 267 22.74 15.06 9.52
N ASP A 268 22.32 15.35 8.29
CA ASP A 268 21.13 16.18 8.05
C ASP A 268 19.88 15.56 8.71
N PRO A 269 18.89 16.36 9.16
CA PRO A 269 18.78 17.81 9.07
C PRO A 269 19.56 18.58 10.16
N THR A 270 20.38 19.57 9.78
CA THR A 270 21.14 20.41 10.73
C THR A 270 21.02 21.91 10.43
N GLY A 271 21.09 22.75 11.47
CA GLY A 271 21.05 24.22 11.32
C GLY A 271 19.66 24.76 11.00
N GLY A 272 18.63 23.98 11.34
CA GLY A 272 17.22 24.28 11.14
C GLY A 272 16.39 23.02 10.93
N CYS A 273 15.08 23.19 11.04
CA CYS A 273 14.07 22.20 10.77
C CYS A 273 14.23 21.59 9.36
N GLY A 274 14.25 20.27 9.29
CA GLY A 274 14.22 19.53 8.06
C GLY A 274 13.72 18.11 8.27
N VAL A 275 13.53 17.40 7.17
CA VAL A 275 13.00 16.04 7.15
C VAL A 275 14.15 15.04 7.20
N ASP A 276 13.93 13.85 7.76
CA ASP A 276 14.95 12.81 7.77
C ASP A 276 15.26 12.35 6.31
N PRO A 277 16.47 12.54 5.79
CA PRO A 277 16.85 12.05 4.46
C PRO A 277 17.09 10.53 4.42
N THR A 278 17.20 9.87 5.57
CA THR A 278 17.71 8.51 5.77
C THR A 278 16.69 7.69 6.56
N ILE A 279 15.58 7.35 5.88
CA ILE A 279 14.46 6.61 6.48
C ILE A 279 14.92 5.32 7.17
N ASP A 280 14.64 5.20 8.47
CA ASP A 280 14.81 3.98 9.26
C ASP A 280 13.57 3.67 10.12
N THR A 281 13.73 2.96 11.25
CA THR A 281 12.63 2.54 12.13
C THR A 281 12.34 3.51 13.28
N LEU A 282 13.24 4.44 13.55
CA LEU A 282 13.00 5.59 14.41
C LEU A 282 12.23 6.63 13.62
N GLU A 283 11.33 7.33 14.32
CA GLU A 283 10.52 8.38 13.72
C GLU A 283 10.22 9.48 14.75
N CYS A 284 9.95 10.68 14.24
CA CYS A 284 9.42 11.77 15.05
C CYS A 284 7.88 11.79 15.09
N ALA A 285 7.31 11.29 16.20
CA ALA A 285 5.87 11.32 16.43
C ALA A 285 5.31 12.74 16.57
N SER A 286 6.11 13.68 17.10
CA SER A 286 5.79 15.11 17.15
C SER A 286 7.04 15.93 17.39
N TYR A 287 7.15 17.09 16.73
CA TYR A 287 8.19 18.06 17.05
C TYR A 287 7.59 19.46 16.94
N GLY A 288 6.92 19.90 18.00
CA GLY A 288 6.15 21.17 18.03
C GLY A 288 7.01 22.44 17.94
N SER A 289 8.33 22.26 17.80
CA SER A 289 9.33 23.28 17.62
C SER A 289 9.58 23.62 16.14
N CYS A 290 9.10 22.79 15.21
CA CYS A 290 9.11 23.07 13.77
C CYS A 290 7.70 23.40 13.23
N PRO A 291 7.61 24.14 12.11
CA PRO A 291 6.34 24.66 11.55
C PRO A 291 5.32 23.62 11.10
#